data_AF-A0A962WTS3-F1
#
_entry.id   AF-A0A962WTS3-F1
#
_cell.length_a   1.000
_cell.length_b   1.000
_cell.length_c   1.000
_cell.angle_alpha   90.00
_cell.angle_beta   90.00
_cell.angle_gamma   90.00
#
_symmetry.space_group_name_H-M   'P 1'
#
loop_
_entity.id
_entity.type
_entity.pdbx_description
1 polymer ?
#
loop_
_entity_poly.entity_id
_entity_poly.type
_entity_poly.pdbx_seq_one_letter_code
_entity_poly.pdbx_strand_id
1 'polypeptide(L)'
;MKSKNPISALFGKSPFKAMQEHMRIVHECVAEVPELFQALVEDDATALKAQKEKIFDKEEAADLLKNRLRNHLPKSIFMPVDRRDLLELLDYQDSIADTAQDIAGLLVERRMEVPAGMAEPLLALVNRCQDASNHALKLIEELDELVEVGFRGRAAEQVEGMVAVLAEIEGDTDNMGIELTRTLFAQEESLKPVSVMLWYQLLQWIGDLADYAEKVGNRLLLLIAR
;
A
#
# COMPACT_ATOMS: atom_id res chain seq x y z
N MET A 1 39.29 -17.87 -18.17
CA MET A 1 37.82 -17.96 -18.09
C MET A 1 37.47 -18.65 -16.77
N LYS A 2 37.14 -17.90 -15.72
CA LYS A 2 36.81 -18.48 -14.40
C LYS A 2 35.41 -19.10 -14.45
N SER A 3 35.28 -20.27 -13.83
CA SER A 3 34.08 -21.10 -13.80
C SER A 3 32.87 -20.33 -13.31
N LYS A 4 31.78 -20.36 -14.08
CA LYS A 4 30.45 -20.06 -13.55
C LYS A 4 30.04 -21.30 -12.77
N ASN A 5 30.09 -21.22 -11.43
CA ASN A 5 29.55 -22.29 -10.60
C ASN A 5 28.05 -22.45 -10.92
N PRO A 6 27.57 -23.64 -11.29
CA PRO A 6 26.14 -23.85 -11.58
C PRO A 6 25.26 -23.56 -10.36
N ILE A 7 25.83 -23.68 -9.14
CA ILE A 7 25.17 -23.31 -7.88
C ILE A 7 24.97 -21.79 -7.75
N SER A 8 25.89 -20.95 -8.23
CA SER A 8 25.70 -19.49 -8.19
C SER A 8 24.67 -19.00 -9.22
N ALA A 9 24.33 -19.82 -10.22
CA ALA A 9 23.23 -19.57 -11.15
C ALA A 9 21.86 -20.06 -10.62
N LEU A 10 21.85 -20.94 -9.60
CA LEU A 10 20.66 -21.37 -8.87
C LEU A 10 20.16 -20.31 -7.88
N PHE A 11 21.05 -19.43 -7.41
CA PHE A 11 20.70 -18.22 -6.68
C PHE A 11 20.48 -17.05 -7.65
N GLY A 12 19.48 -17.18 -8.53
CA GLY A 12 18.89 -15.99 -9.16
C GLY A 12 18.58 -14.93 -8.10
N LYS A 13 18.56 -13.64 -8.47
CA LYS A 13 18.28 -12.54 -7.53
C LYS A 13 17.14 -12.96 -6.58
N SER A 14 17.42 -12.92 -5.27
CA SER A 14 16.48 -13.33 -4.21
C SER A 14 15.09 -12.76 -4.50
N PRO A 15 14.03 -13.60 -4.55
CA PRO A 15 12.68 -13.11 -4.79
C PRO A 15 12.26 -12.08 -3.73
N PHE A 16 12.80 -12.19 -2.51
CA PHE A 16 12.57 -11.26 -1.40
C PHE A 16 13.07 -9.84 -1.71
N LYS A 17 14.24 -9.70 -2.35
CA LYS A 17 14.75 -8.39 -2.77
C LYS A 17 13.87 -7.70 -3.80
N ALA A 18 13.28 -8.49 -4.71
CA ALA A 18 12.37 -7.95 -5.69
C ALA A 18 11.00 -7.62 -5.08
N MET A 19 10.55 -8.36 -4.06
CA MET A 19 9.38 -7.99 -3.24
C MET A 19 9.61 -6.68 -2.47
N GLN A 20 10.79 -6.49 -1.89
CA GLN A 20 11.17 -5.23 -1.24
C GLN A 20 11.18 -4.07 -2.22
N GLU A 21 11.80 -4.25 -3.39
CA GLU A 21 11.81 -3.23 -4.43
C GLU A 21 10.39 -2.87 -4.90
N HIS A 22 9.52 -3.86 -5.04
CA HIS A 22 8.12 -3.63 -5.38
C HIS A 22 7.42 -2.81 -4.30
N MET A 23 7.55 -3.18 -3.03
CA MET A 23 6.95 -2.43 -1.93
C MET A 23 7.49 -1.00 -1.80
N ARG A 24 8.75 -0.75 -2.14
CA ARG A 24 9.31 0.61 -2.18
C ARG A 24 8.56 1.48 -3.20
N ILE A 25 8.38 0.99 -4.42
CA ILE A 25 7.66 1.72 -5.48
C ILE A 25 6.19 1.92 -5.08
N VAL A 26 5.55 0.89 -4.51
CA VAL A 26 4.19 0.99 -3.96
C VAL A 26 4.11 2.09 -2.90
N HIS A 27 5.04 2.13 -1.96
CA HIS A 27 5.06 3.18 -0.94
C HIS A 27 5.31 4.56 -1.53
N GLU A 28 6.23 4.69 -2.49
CA GLU A 28 6.44 5.93 -3.23
C GLU A 28 5.18 6.38 -3.97
N CYS A 29 4.34 5.45 -4.45
CA CYS A 29 3.03 5.74 -5.04
C CYS A 29 2.08 6.34 -4.00
N VAL A 30 1.95 5.72 -2.83
CA VAL A 30 1.10 6.23 -1.74
C VAL A 30 1.61 7.56 -1.16
N ALA A 31 2.92 7.77 -1.13
CA ALA A 31 3.52 9.01 -0.64
C ALA A 31 3.14 10.25 -1.48
N GLU A 32 2.61 10.05 -2.68
CA GLU A 32 2.08 11.11 -3.53
C GLU A 32 0.59 11.45 -3.20
N VAL A 33 -0.13 10.61 -2.45
CA VAL A 33 -1.55 10.80 -2.14
C VAL A 33 -1.79 12.01 -1.22
N PRO A 34 -0.98 12.31 -0.17
CA PRO A 34 -1.17 13.52 0.64
C PRO A 34 -1.17 14.82 -0.18
N GLU A 35 -0.20 14.97 -1.10
CA GLU A 35 -0.10 16.15 -1.97
C GLU A 35 -1.26 16.23 -2.98
N LEU A 36 -1.83 15.08 -3.37
CA LEU A 36 -3.03 15.03 -4.22
C LEU A 36 -4.23 15.64 -3.48
N PHE A 37 -4.42 15.25 -2.22
CA PHE A 37 -5.50 15.80 -1.39
C PHE A 37 -5.23 17.25 -0.97
N GLN A 38 -3.96 17.66 -0.81
CA GLN A 38 -3.61 19.06 -0.58
C GLN A 38 -4.06 19.92 -1.77
N ALA A 39 -3.72 19.50 -3.00
CA ALA A 39 -4.18 20.19 -4.21
C ALA A 39 -5.71 20.22 -4.35
N LEU A 40 -6.39 19.13 -3.94
CA LEU A 40 -7.86 19.08 -3.90
C LEU A 40 -8.45 20.11 -2.91
N VAL A 41 -7.88 20.21 -1.72
CA VAL A 41 -8.32 21.16 -0.67
C VAL A 41 -8.09 22.61 -1.11
N GLU A 42 -7.02 22.87 -1.85
CA GLU A 42 -6.68 24.20 -2.39
C GLU A 42 -7.44 24.55 -3.68
N ASP A 43 -8.24 23.63 -4.23
CA ASP A 43 -8.90 23.73 -5.55
C ASP A 43 -7.90 24.00 -6.70
N ASP A 44 -6.65 23.51 -6.56
CA ASP A 44 -5.62 23.60 -7.61
C ASP A 44 -5.70 22.42 -8.57
N ALA A 45 -6.51 22.59 -9.61
CA ALA A 45 -6.68 21.58 -10.67
C ALA A 45 -5.38 21.28 -11.46
N THR A 46 -4.39 22.18 -11.47
CA THR A 46 -3.12 21.95 -12.17
C THR A 46 -2.22 21.04 -11.33
N ALA A 47 -2.08 21.35 -10.05
CA ALA A 47 -1.35 20.52 -9.10
C ALA A 47 -2.00 19.13 -8.97
N LEU A 48 -3.33 19.06 -8.89
CA LEU A 48 -4.06 17.80 -8.80
C LEU A 48 -3.77 16.87 -10.00
N LYS A 49 -3.76 17.43 -11.22
CA LYS A 49 -3.40 16.67 -12.44
C LYS A 49 -1.95 16.24 -12.44
N ALA A 50 -1.02 17.14 -12.11
CA ALA A 50 0.40 16.80 -12.05
C ALA A 50 0.66 15.66 -11.05
N GLN A 51 -0.08 15.66 -9.94
CA GLN A 51 0.03 14.66 -8.91
C GLN A 51 -0.57 13.32 -9.30
N LYS A 52 -1.70 13.31 -10.02
CA LYS A 52 -2.24 12.10 -10.67
C LYS A 52 -1.21 11.44 -11.58
N GLU A 53 -0.55 12.19 -12.47
CA GLU A 53 0.42 11.60 -13.41
C GLU A 53 1.57 10.90 -12.66
N LYS A 54 2.08 11.50 -11.57
CA LYS A 54 3.10 10.85 -10.73
C LYS A 54 2.63 9.55 -10.09
N ILE A 55 1.35 9.48 -9.69
CA ILE A 55 0.76 8.27 -9.09
C ILE A 55 0.65 7.18 -10.17
N PHE A 56 0.15 7.53 -11.35
CA PHE A 56 0.01 6.62 -12.49
C PHE A 56 1.38 6.08 -12.94
N ASP A 57 2.40 6.93 -13.06
CA ASP A 57 3.76 6.51 -13.43
C ASP A 57 4.34 5.49 -12.43
N LYS A 58 4.06 5.65 -11.13
CA LYS A 58 4.55 4.75 -10.08
C LYS A 58 3.76 3.45 -10.00
N GLU A 59 2.45 3.50 -10.17
CA GLU A 59 1.61 2.30 -10.29
C GLU A 59 2.06 1.46 -11.49
N GLU A 60 2.25 2.07 -12.67
CA GLU A 60 2.73 1.34 -13.86
C GLU A 60 4.10 0.69 -13.60
N ALA A 61 5.00 1.40 -12.91
CA ALA A 61 6.30 0.85 -12.52
C ALA A 61 6.18 -0.34 -11.54
N ALA A 62 5.22 -0.29 -10.60
CA ALA A 62 4.92 -1.37 -9.67
C ALA A 62 4.37 -2.60 -10.43
N ASP A 63 3.35 -2.43 -11.28
CA ASP A 63 2.74 -3.54 -12.02
C ASP A 63 3.76 -4.22 -12.97
N LEU A 64 4.64 -3.44 -13.62
CA LEU A 64 5.74 -3.99 -14.42
C LEU A 64 6.67 -4.89 -13.58
N LEU A 65 6.95 -4.51 -12.34
CA LEU A 65 7.78 -5.30 -11.43
C LEU A 65 7.03 -6.51 -10.88
N LYS A 66 5.75 -6.39 -10.52
CA LYS A 66 4.87 -7.51 -10.15
C LYS A 66 4.81 -8.55 -11.24
N ASN A 67 4.57 -8.14 -12.48
CA ASN A 67 4.51 -9.06 -13.63
C ASN A 67 5.84 -9.76 -13.87
N ARG A 68 6.96 -9.05 -13.72
CA ARG A 68 8.29 -9.65 -13.78
C ARG A 68 8.49 -10.69 -12.66
N LEU A 69 8.14 -10.36 -11.43
CA LEU A 69 8.20 -11.25 -10.27
C LEU A 69 7.40 -12.53 -10.49
N ARG A 70 6.12 -12.41 -10.86
CA ARG A 70 5.21 -13.54 -11.12
C ARG A 70 5.76 -14.53 -12.14
N ASN A 71 6.37 -14.00 -13.21
CA ASN A 71 6.94 -14.78 -14.31
C ASN A 71 8.27 -15.49 -13.97
N HIS A 72 9.05 -14.94 -13.03
CA HIS A 72 10.37 -15.46 -12.69
C HIS A 72 10.41 -16.22 -11.35
N LEU A 73 9.30 -16.25 -10.61
CA LEU A 73 9.22 -16.93 -9.31
C LEU A 73 9.28 -18.46 -9.48
N PRO A 74 10.31 -19.14 -8.93
CA PRO A 74 10.53 -20.57 -9.18
C PRO A 74 9.47 -21.47 -8.52
N LYS A 75 9.23 -22.64 -9.11
CA LYS A 75 8.18 -23.59 -8.70
C LYS A 75 8.61 -24.55 -7.56
N SER A 76 9.19 -24.04 -6.47
CA SER A 76 9.26 -24.74 -5.15
C SER A 76 10.45 -25.66 -4.79
N ILE A 77 11.40 -26.05 -5.65
CA ILE A 77 12.38 -27.09 -5.20
C ILE A 77 13.37 -26.59 -4.11
N PHE A 78 13.60 -25.29 -3.94
CA PHE A 78 14.55 -24.74 -2.95
C PHE A 78 14.16 -23.38 -2.33
N MET A 79 12.88 -23.01 -2.29
CA MET A 79 12.46 -21.76 -1.62
C MET A 79 12.18 -21.99 -0.14
N PRO A 80 12.55 -21.07 0.76
CA PRO A 80 12.27 -21.19 2.19
C PRO A 80 10.80 -20.95 2.53
N VAL A 81 9.98 -20.50 1.57
CA VAL A 81 8.55 -20.21 1.71
C VAL A 81 7.74 -20.77 0.52
N ASP A 82 6.44 -21.01 0.70
CA ASP A 82 5.55 -21.46 -0.39
C ASP A 82 5.38 -20.32 -1.41
N ARG A 83 5.43 -20.67 -2.70
CA ARG A 83 5.22 -19.75 -3.82
C ARG A 83 3.89 -19.00 -3.71
N ARG A 84 2.84 -19.67 -3.25
CA ARG A 84 1.49 -19.10 -3.14
C ARG A 84 1.46 -17.96 -2.14
N ASP A 85 2.12 -18.11 -0.99
CA ASP A 85 2.13 -17.06 0.03
C ASP A 85 2.88 -15.81 -0.46
N LEU A 86 3.98 -15.99 -1.21
CA LEU A 86 4.70 -14.87 -1.82
C LEU A 86 3.87 -14.15 -2.89
N LEU A 87 3.11 -14.89 -3.68
CA LEU A 87 2.22 -14.28 -4.67
C LEU A 87 1.07 -13.53 -4.02
N GLU A 88 0.50 -14.07 -2.95
CA GLU A 88 -0.58 -13.39 -2.23
C GLU A 88 -0.07 -12.15 -1.50
N LEU A 89 1.14 -12.21 -0.93
CA LEU A 89 1.83 -11.03 -0.40
C LEU A 89 2.04 -9.97 -1.49
N LEU A 90 2.48 -10.38 -2.68
CA LEU A 90 2.69 -9.48 -3.82
C LEU A 90 1.38 -8.83 -4.28
N ASP A 91 0.30 -9.61 -4.38
CA ASP A 91 -1.01 -9.10 -4.76
C ASP A 91 -1.55 -8.08 -3.73
N TYR A 92 -1.30 -8.27 -2.42
CA TYR A 92 -1.66 -7.24 -1.42
C TYR A 92 -0.82 -5.96 -1.52
N GLN A 93 0.49 -6.07 -1.76
CA GLN A 93 1.32 -4.87 -1.98
C GLN A 93 0.82 -4.06 -3.17
N ASP A 94 0.51 -4.74 -4.26
CA ASP A 94 0.04 -4.12 -5.49
C ASP A 94 -1.33 -3.46 -5.35
N SER A 95 -2.25 -4.10 -4.61
CA SER A 95 -3.57 -3.53 -4.30
C SER A 95 -3.49 -2.14 -3.63
N ILE A 96 -2.40 -1.85 -2.90
CA ILE A 96 -2.17 -0.53 -2.31
C ILE A 96 -1.94 0.53 -3.41
N ALA A 97 -1.11 0.23 -4.41
CA ALA A 97 -0.81 1.15 -5.51
C ALA A 97 -2.01 1.32 -6.45
N ASP A 98 -2.73 0.23 -6.76
CA ASP A 98 -3.98 0.26 -7.53
C ASP A 98 -5.01 1.19 -6.86
N THR A 99 -5.16 1.09 -5.53
CA THR A 99 -6.09 1.93 -4.78
C THR A 99 -5.69 3.41 -4.85
N ALA A 100 -4.40 3.73 -4.75
CA ALA A 100 -3.92 5.10 -4.92
C ALA A 100 -4.21 5.64 -6.34
N GLN A 101 -4.05 4.81 -7.37
CA GLN A 101 -4.38 5.13 -8.75
C GLN A 101 -5.88 5.39 -8.94
N ASP A 102 -6.75 4.54 -8.37
CA ASP A 102 -8.21 4.69 -8.43
C ASP A 102 -8.67 6.01 -7.80
N ILE A 103 -8.13 6.36 -6.63
CA ILE A 103 -8.37 7.65 -5.96
C ILE A 103 -7.97 8.82 -6.88
N ALA A 104 -6.75 8.78 -7.42
CA ALA A 104 -6.24 9.84 -8.30
C ALA A 104 -7.02 9.98 -9.60
N GLY A 105 -7.42 8.84 -10.19
CA GLY A 105 -8.29 8.79 -11.36
C GLY A 105 -9.61 9.50 -11.09
N LEU A 106 -10.34 9.09 -10.05
CA LEU A 106 -11.65 9.68 -9.73
C LEU A 106 -11.57 11.19 -9.50
N LEU A 107 -10.61 11.65 -8.69
CA LEU A 107 -10.48 13.08 -8.33
C LEU A 107 -10.20 13.98 -9.53
N VAL A 108 -9.51 13.49 -10.56
CA VAL A 108 -9.23 14.26 -11.78
C VAL A 108 -10.33 14.14 -12.83
N GLU A 109 -10.86 12.92 -13.04
CA GLU A 109 -11.91 12.70 -14.05
C GLU A 109 -13.22 13.41 -13.68
N ARG A 110 -13.49 13.54 -12.38
CA ARG A 110 -14.61 14.30 -11.86
C ARG A 110 -14.11 15.36 -10.91
N ARG A 111 -14.39 16.64 -11.21
CA ARG A 111 -14.12 17.73 -10.28
C ARG A 111 -14.90 17.52 -8.97
N MET A 112 -14.18 17.08 -7.94
CA MET A 112 -14.67 16.94 -6.58
C MET A 112 -14.42 18.24 -5.82
N GLU A 113 -15.36 18.62 -4.97
CA GLU A 113 -15.20 19.72 -4.02
C GLU A 113 -15.25 19.12 -2.62
N VAL A 114 -14.29 19.49 -1.77
CA VAL A 114 -14.23 19.03 -0.39
C VAL A 114 -15.39 19.65 0.40
N PRO A 115 -16.27 18.87 1.03
CA PRO A 115 -17.36 19.41 1.82
C PRO A 115 -16.84 20.25 3.00
N ALA A 116 -17.66 21.21 3.45
CA ALA A 116 -17.26 22.13 4.51
C ALA A 116 -16.87 21.36 5.79
N GLY A 117 -15.75 21.76 6.39
CA GLY A 117 -15.24 21.16 7.62
C GLY A 117 -14.53 19.80 7.45
N MET A 118 -14.45 19.24 6.23
CA MET A 118 -13.78 17.95 6.00
C MET A 118 -12.30 18.08 5.63
N ALA A 119 -11.81 19.25 5.21
CA ALA A 119 -10.46 19.41 4.66
C ALA A 119 -9.33 18.93 5.61
N GLU A 120 -9.29 19.43 6.84
CA GLU A 120 -8.26 19.06 7.82
C GLU A 120 -8.38 17.59 8.26
N PRO A 121 -9.58 17.08 8.65
CA PRO A 121 -9.72 15.66 8.98
C PRO A 121 -9.38 14.72 7.80
N LEU A 122 -9.69 15.12 6.56
CA LEU A 122 -9.38 14.34 5.36
C LEU A 122 -7.87 14.23 5.14
N LEU A 123 -7.14 15.34 5.24
CA LEU A 123 -5.68 15.33 5.16
C LEU A 123 -5.07 14.52 6.30
N ALA A 124 -5.61 14.61 7.52
CA ALA A 124 -5.15 13.82 8.65
C ALA A 124 -5.33 12.31 8.38
N LEU A 125 -6.48 11.88 7.87
CA LEU A 125 -6.75 10.48 7.52
C LEU A 125 -5.77 10.01 6.44
N VAL A 126 -5.60 10.77 5.35
CA VAL A 126 -4.71 10.40 4.24
C VAL A 126 -3.26 10.26 4.71
N ASN A 127 -2.77 11.16 5.56
CA ASN A 127 -1.43 11.03 6.15
C ASN A 127 -1.32 9.79 7.04
N ARG A 128 -2.36 9.45 7.81
CA ARG A 128 -2.36 8.25 8.65
C ARG A 128 -2.36 6.96 7.81
N CYS A 129 -3.06 6.93 6.68
CA CYS A 129 -2.97 5.82 5.73
C CYS A 129 -1.59 5.72 5.07
N GLN A 130 -0.92 6.85 4.80
CA GLN A 130 0.46 6.85 4.33
C GLN A 130 1.42 6.28 5.38
N ASP A 131 1.21 6.56 6.68
CA ASP A 131 1.98 5.93 7.77
C ASP A 131 1.84 4.40 7.75
N ALA A 132 0.63 3.89 7.51
CA ALA A 132 0.38 2.44 7.40
C ALA A 132 1.20 1.83 6.26
N SER A 133 1.18 2.45 5.07
CA SER A 133 1.98 2.04 3.91
C SER A 133 3.49 2.06 4.20
N ASN A 134 3.99 3.12 4.84
CA ASN A 134 5.40 3.23 5.25
C ASN A 134 5.78 2.11 6.23
N HIS A 135 4.89 1.77 7.15
CA HIS A 135 5.15 0.74 8.14
C HIS A 135 5.09 -0.68 7.54
N ALA A 136 4.20 -0.92 6.57
CA ALA A 136 4.22 -2.14 5.76
C ALA A 136 5.50 -2.26 4.92
N LEU A 137 6.05 -1.15 4.40
CA LEU A 137 7.36 -1.15 3.74
C LEU A 137 8.46 -1.61 4.72
N LYS A 138 8.51 -1.06 5.94
CA LYS A 138 9.48 -1.48 6.96
C LYS A 138 9.38 -2.98 7.25
N LEU A 139 8.16 -3.50 7.41
CA LEU A 139 7.93 -4.95 7.58
C LEU A 139 8.52 -5.78 6.43
N ILE A 140 8.33 -5.33 5.19
CA ILE A 140 8.86 -6.01 4.01
C ILE A 140 10.38 -5.94 3.93
N GLU A 141 11.00 -4.85 4.40
CA GLU A 141 12.47 -4.75 4.48
C GLU A 141 13.08 -5.81 5.42
N GLU A 142 12.35 -6.26 6.44
CA GLU A 142 12.80 -7.33 7.35
C GLU A 142 12.80 -8.74 6.70
N LEU A 143 12.24 -8.91 5.50
CA LEU A 143 12.16 -10.23 4.84
C LEU A 143 13.53 -10.89 4.62
N ASP A 144 14.56 -10.13 4.28
CA ASP A 144 15.89 -10.68 4.06
C ASP A 144 16.47 -11.24 5.39
N GLU A 145 16.30 -10.52 6.50
CA GLU A 145 16.73 -11.00 7.83
C GLU A 145 15.94 -12.24 8.26
N LEU A 146 14.62 -12.24 8.07
CA LEU A 146 13.78 -13.41 8.35
C LEU A 146 14.24 -14.64 7.57
N VAL A 147 14.62 -14.48 6.31
CA VAL A 147 15.13 -15.58 5.48
C VAL A 147 16.48 -16.08 5.97
N GLU A 148 17.38 -15.19 6.40
CA GLU A 148 18.70 -15.56 6.92
C GLU A 148 18.62 -16.36 8.23
N VAL A 149 17.69 -16.01 9.12
CA VAL A 149 17.51 -16.70 10.41
C VAL A 149 16.47 -17.83 10.36
N GLY A 150 15.86 -18.08 9.21
CA GLY A 150 14.89 -19.15 9.00
C GLY A 150 13.54 -18.92 9.67
N PHE A 151 13.05 -17.67 9.66
CA PHE A 151 11.73 -17.24 10.15
C PHE A 151 11.47 -17.52 11.64
N ARG A 152 12.51 -17.47 12.47
CA ARG A 152 12.43 -17.81 13.91
C ARG A 152 13.28 -16.89 14.79
N GLY A 153 13.00 -16.93 16.09
CA GLY A 153 13.76 -16.21 17.11
C GLY A 153 13.47 -14.70 17.10
N ARG A 154 14.46 -13.89 17.47
CA ARG A 154 14.27 -12.45 17.68
C ARG A 154 13.73 -11.69 16.46
N ALA A 155 14.12 -12.06 15.23
CA ALA A 155 13.61 -11.40 14.04
C ALA A 155 12.11 -11.64 13.83
N ALA A 156 11.62 -12.84 14.17
CA ALA A 156 10.20 -13.15 14.15
C ALA A 156 9.43 -12.35 15.22
N GLU A 157 9.95 -12.29 16.45
CA GLU A 157 9.35 -11.48 17.54
C GLU A 157 9.31 -9.98 17.19
N GLN A 158 10.34 -9.47 16.51
CA GLN A 158 10.37 -8.09 16.03
C GLN A 158 9.26 -7.83 15.01
N VAL A 159 9.09 -8.73 14.03
CA VAL A 159 8.04 -8.60 13.01
C VAL A 159 6.64 -8.72 13.63
N GLU A 160 6.44 -9.60 14.61
CA GLU A 160 5.20 -9.64 15.40
C GLU A 160 4.88 -8.31 16.07
N GLY A 161 5.86 -7.68 16.72
CA GLY A 161 5.70 -6.35 17.31
C GLY A 161 5.42 -5.26 16.28
N MET A 162 6.04 -5.33 15.10
CA MET A 162 5.77 -4.40 14.01
C MET A 162 4.35 -4.57 13.46
N VAL A 163 3.84 -5.79 13.32
CA VAL A 163 2.44 -6.01 12.87
C VAL A 163 1.44 -5.49 13.91
N ALA A 164 1.73 -5.63 15.21
CA ALA A 164 0.88 -5.02 16.24
C ALA A 164 0.79 -3.48 16.11
N VAL A 165 1.90 -2.81 15.82
CA VAL A 165 1.90 -1.36 15.52
C VAL A 165 1.08 -1.05 14.28
N LEU A 166 1.13 -1.90 13.25
CA LEU A 166 0.32 -1.69 12.04
C LEU A 166 -1.18 -1.77 12.31
N ALA A 167 -1.59 -2.73 13.15
CA ALA A 167 -2.99 -2.86 13.58
C ALA A 167 -3.46 -1.64 14.42
N GLU A 168 -2.58 -1.02 15.20
CA GLU A 168 -2.90 0.25 15.88
C GLU A 168 -3.10 1.39 14.87
N ILE A 169 -2.28 1.47 13.83
CA ILE A 169 -2.44 2.46 12.76
C ILE A 169 -3.76 2.26 12.01
N GLU A 170 -4.09 1.02 11.65
CA GLU A 170 -5.35 0.67 10.97
C GLU A 170 -6.56 1.04 11.83
N GLY A 171 -6.52 0.73 13.13
CA GLY A 171 -7.59 1.12 14.06
C GLY A 171 -7.76 2.64 14.18
N ASP A 172 -6.67 3.41 14.11
CA ASP A 172 -6.76 4.88 14.05
C ASP A 172 -7.41 5.34 12.74
N THR A 173 -7.00 4.79 11.59
CA THR A 173 -7.56 5.16 10.28
C THR A 173 -9.05 4.83 10.17
N ASP A 174 -9.48 3.71 10.74
CA ASP A 174 -10.88 3.31 10.81
C ASP A 174 -11.71 4.32 11.61
N ASN A 175 -11.24 4.70 12.79
CA ASN A 175 -11.91 5.70 13.61
C ASN A 175 -12.02 7.05 12.89
N MET A 176 -10.93 7.51 12.27
CA MET A 176 -10.89 8.75 11.49
C MET A 176 -11.84 8.70 10.27
N GLY A 177 -11.88 7.57 9.56
CA GLY A 177 -12.78 7.33 8.44
C GLY A 177 -14.25 7.36 8.87
N ILE A 178 -14.59 6.76 10.01
CA ILE A 178 -15.94 6.79 10.59
C ILE A 178 -16.34 8.23 10.95
N GLU A 179 -15.45 9.02 11.54
CA GLU A 179 -15.72 10.42 11.90
C GLU A 179 -15.94 11.31 10.67
N LEU A 180 -15.13 11.15 9.63
CA LEU A 180 -15.33 11.82 8.34
C LEU A 180 -16.65 11.42 7.67
N THR A 181 -16.98 10.14 7.71
CA THR A 181 -18.24 9.59 7.18
C THR A 181 -19.44 10.19 7.93
N ARG A 182 -19.38 10.32 9.25
CA ARG A 182 -20.42 11.01 10.06
C ARG A 182 -20.55 12.49 9.68
N THR A 183 -19.44 13.16 9.42
CA THR A 183 -19.42 14.55 8.98
C THR A 183 -20.07 14.73 7.61
N LEU A 184 -19.86 13.77 6.70
CA LEU A 184 -20.53 13.73 5.40
C LEU A 184 -22.04 13.45 5.53
N PHE A 185 -22.44 12.48 6.37
CA PHE A 185 -23.85 12.16 6.66
C PHE A 185 -24.65 13.39 7.09
N ALA A 186 -24.06 14.24 7.94
CA ALA A 186 -24.72 15.46 8.42
C ALA A 186 -24.96 16.52 7.33
N GLN A 187 -24.32 16.38 6.16
CA GLN A 187 -24.34 17.36 5.06
C GLN A 187 -24.99 16.84 3.77
N GLU A 188 -25.48 15.59 3.74
CA GLU A 188 -25.97 14.94 2.51
C GLU A 188 -27.07 15.74 1.80
N GLU A 189 -28.01 16.31 2.54
CA GLU A 189 -29.12 17.10 1.98
C GLU A 189 -28.65 18.36 1.24
N SER A 190 -27.45 18.84 1.56
CA SER A 190 -26.84 20.02 0.93
C SER A 190 -25.99 19.69 -0.30
N LEU A 191 -25.74 18.40 -0.56
CA LEU A 191 -24.87 17.92 -1.62
C LEU A 191 -25.68 17.20 -2.72
N LYS A 192 -25.10 17.15 -3.93
CA LYS A 192 -25.69 16.33 -5.00
C LYS A 192 -25.58 14.85 -4.61
N PRO A 193 -26.62 14.01 -4.76
CA PRO A 193 -26.57 12.60 -4.34
C PRO A 193 -25.41 11.81 -4.95
N VAL A 194 -25.09 12.06 -6.22
CA VAL A 194 -23.93 11.43 -6.87
C VAL A 194 -22.60 11.87 -6.25
N SER A 195 -22.48 13.12 -5.79
CA SER A 195 -21.29 13.57 -5.07
C SER A 195 -21.15 12.87 -3.72
N VAL A 196 -22.25 12.70 -2.99
CA VAL A 196 -22.26 11.98 -1.71
C VAL A 196 -21.77 10.54 -1.90
N MET A 197 -22.31 9.83 -2.88
CA MET A 197 -21.91 8.44 -3.14
C MET A 197 -20.44 8.30 -3.53
N LEU A 198 -19.90 9.22 -4.33
CA LEU A 198 -18.49 9.20 -4.71
C LEU A 198 -17.57 9.60 -3.54
N TRP A 199 -18.04 10.43 -2.61
CA TRP A 199 -17.32 10.69 -1.38
C TRP A 199 -17.29 9.47 -0.45
N TYR A 200 -18.39 8.70 -0.32
CA TYR A 200 -18.33 7.43 0.39
C TYR A 200 -17.32 6.46 -0.23
N GLN A 201 -17.30 6.36 -1.56
CA GLN A 201 -16.33 5.53 -2.27
C GLN A 201 -14.88 5.99 -2.03
N LEU A 202 -14.64 7.30 -2.08
CA LEU A 202 -13.30 7.86 -1.79
C LEU A 202 -12.87 7.60 -0.36
N LEU A 203 -13.75 7.82 0.63
CA LEU A 203 -13.44 7.54 2.03
C LEU A 203 -13.12 6.07 2.26
N GLN A 204 -13.87 5.18 1.61
CA GLN A 204 -13.58 3.74 1.63
C GLN A 204 -12.20 3.45 1.03
N TRP A 205 -11.90 3.96 -0.18
CA TRP A 205 -10.61 3.73 -0.82
C TRP A 205 -9.43 4.31 -0.05
N ILE A 206 -9.59 5.46 0.61
CA ILE A 206 -8.55 6.01 1.47
C ILE A 206 -8.27 5.04 2.63
N GLY A 207 -9.31 4.49 3.28
CA GLY A 207 -9.18 3.45 4.30
C GLY A 207 -8.52 2.18 3.76
N ASP A 208 -8.91 1.73 2.56
CA ASP A 208 -8.39 0.53 1.92
C ASP A 208 -6.85 0.56 1.76
N LEU A 209 -6.23 1.76 1.65
CA LEU A 209 -4.76 1.90 1.66
C LEU A 209 -4.13 1.33 2.95
N ALA A 210 -4.74 1.61 4.10
CA ALA A 210 -4.30 1.10 5.40
C ALA A 210 -4.66 -0.39 5.56
N ASP A 211 -5.86 -0.80 5.16
CA ASP A 211 -6.30 -2.21 5.20
C ASP A 211 -5.37 -3.12 4.39
N TYR A 212 -4.97 -2.71 3.19
CA TYR A 212 -4.06 -3.51 2.37
C TYR A 212 -2.64 -3.52 2.95
N ALA A 213 -2.18 -2.42 3.55
CA ALA A 213 -0.93 -2.41 4.31
C ALA A 213 -0.99 -3.41 5.49
N GLU A 214 -2.09 -3.44 6.24
CA GLU A 214 -2.31 -4.36 7.35
C GLU A 214 -2.36 -5.83 6.89
N LYS A 215 -3.01 -6.12 5.75
CA LYS A 215 -2.99 -7.43 5.09
C LYS A 215 -1.59 -7.87 4.66
N VAL A 216 -0.72 -6.95 4.24
CA VAL A 216 0.71 -7.25 3.99
C VAL A 216 1.34 -7.75 5.30
N GLY A 217 1.21 -7.02 6.40
CA GLY A 217 1.74 -7.43 7.72
C GLY A 217 1.21 -8.79 8.19
N ASN A 218 -0.11 -8.98 8.14
CA ASN A 218 -0.77 -10.23 8.52
C ASN A 218 -0.27 -11.42 7.68
N ARG A 219 0.04 -11.19 6.39
CA ARG A 219 0.62 -12.23 5.55
C ARG A 219 2.05 -12.59 5.94
N LEU A 220 2.88 -11.65 6.40
CA LEU A 220 4.20 -11.97 6.95
C LEU A 220 4.10 -12.84 8.21
N LEU A 221 3.13 -12.59 9.10
CA LEU A 221 2.94 -13.44 10.30
C LEU A 221 2.66 -14.89 9.93
N LEU A 222 1.85 -15.12 8.88
CA LEU A 222 1.58 -16.47 8.38
C LEU A 222 2.82 -17.17 7.81
N LEU A 223 3.81 -16.42 7.32
CA LEU A 223 5.11 -16.98 6.91
C LEU A 223 5.95 -17.39 8.11
N ILE A 224 5.87 -16.63 9.21
CA ILE A 224 6.60 -16.88 10.46
C ILE A 224 6.02 -18.07 11.25
N ALA A 225 4.69 -18.21 11.28
CA ALA A 225 4.00 -19.22 12.09
C ALA A 225 4.17 -20.68 11.59
N ARG A 226 5.16 -20.96 10.72
CA ARG A 226 5.39 -22.27 10.08
C ARG A 226 6.53 -23.12 10.68
#